data_AF-A0A7S2FJW4-F1
#
_entry.id   AF-A0A7S2FJW4-F1
#
_cell.length_a   1.000
_cell.length_b   1.000
_cell.length_c   1.000
_cell.angle_alpha   90.00
_cell.angle_beta   90.00
_cell.angle_gamma   90.00
#
_symmetry.space_group_name_H-M   'P 1'
#
loop_
_entity.id
_entity.type
_entity.pdbx_description
1 polymer ?
#
loop_
_entity_poly.entity_id
_entity_poly.type
_entity_poly.pdbx_seq_one_letter_code
_entity_poly.pdbx_strand_id
1 'polypeptide(L)'
;LVHHLKGRLQVDEVVHESPTAFLHKIDLEEEDFSKPMKFVSDRLRSLLRTLEVTDVQDFSPLMLIADFATLVSTFQKGFGIIIEPYDERTPTIRDPLFQLCCNDASIAIKPVFERFQSVVITSGTLSPLDMYKKVLAVEPVVVQSFQMSFARDVIRPLVIT
;
A
#
# COMPACT_ATOMS: atom_id res chain seq x y z
N LEU A 1 -8.04 -18.21 7.14
CA LEU A 1 -7.17 -16.99 7.05
C LEU A 1 -6.02 -16.90 8.06
N VAL A 2 -6.24 -16.67 9.37
CA VAL A 2 -5.12 -16.44 10.33
C VAL A 2 -4.16 -17.63 10.36
N HIS A 3 -4.70 -18.85 10.36
CA HIS A 3 -3.91 -20.07 10.28
C HIS A 3 -3.10 -20.15 8.97
N HIS A 4 -3.73 -19.82 7.84
CA HIS A 4 -3.06 -19.75 6.54
C HIS A 4 -1.89 -18.75 6.56
N LEU A 5 -2.10 -17.52 7.04
CA LEU A 5 -1.04 -16.51 7.16
C LEU A 5 0.12 -16.98 8.06
N LYS A 6 -0.20 -17.64 9.19
CA LYS A 6 0.81 -18.23 10.08
C LYS A 6 1.64 -19.30 9.37
N GLY A 7 1.01 -20.13 8.53
CA GLY A 7 1.73 -21.10 7.69
C GLY A 7 2.64 -20.43 6.66
N ARG A 8 2.16 -19.34 6.02
CA ARG A 8 2.95 -18.57 5.03
C ARG A 8 4.17 -17.87 5.63
N LEU A 9 4.14 -17.52 6.93
CA LEU A 9 5.28 -16.96 7.66
C LEU A 9 6.38 -17.98 8.01
N GLN A 10 6.14 -19.28 7.81
CA GLN A 10 7.12 -20.33 8.14
C GLN A 10 8.13 -20.62 7.04
N VAL A 11 8.07 -19.90 5.91
CA VAL A 11 9.00 -20.06 4.79
C VAL A 11 10.39 -19.53 5.19
N ASP A 12 11.46 -20.11 4.64
CA ASP A 12 12.86 -19.71 4.92
C ASP A 12 13.49 -18.88 3.79
N GLU A 13 12.80 -18.75 2.65
CA GLU A 13 13.22 -17.94 1.50
C GLU A 13 12.28 -16.73 1.32
N VAL A 14 12.80 -15.68 0.69
CA VAL A 14 12.00 -14.50 0.33
C VAL A 14 10.99 -14.89 -0.76
N VAL A 15 9.72 -14.61 -0.51
CA VAL A 15 8.63 -14.91 -1.46
C VAL A 15 8.01 -13.61 -1.95
N HIS A 16 7.96 -13.45 -3.27
CA HIS A 16 7.19 -12.39 -3.92
C HIS A 16 6.01 -13.01 -4.68
N GLU A 17 4.79 -12.55 -4.39
CA GLU A 17 3.58 -13.04 -5.07
C GLU A 17 2.59 -11.92 -5.39
N SER A 18 1.79 -12.10 -6.44
CA SER A 18 0.68 -11.20 -6.73
C SER A 18 -0.52 -11.51 -5.82
N PRO A 19 -1.37 -10.50 -5.52
CA PRO A 19 -2.63 -10.73 -4.80
C PRO A 19 -3.52 -11.80 -5.45
N THR A 20 -3.54 -11.86 -6.78
CA THR A 20 -4.30 -12.87 -7.53
C THR A 20 -3.79 -14.29 -7.29
N ALA A 21 -2.47 -14.49 -7.28
CA ALA A 21 -1.86 -15.78 -7.01
C ALA A 21 -2.11 -16.21 -5.57
N PHE A 22 -2.04 -15.27 -4.63
CA PHE A 22 -2.36 -15.51 -3.22
C PHE A 22 -3.82 -15.94 -3.02
N LEU A 23 -4.78 -15.22 -3.61
CA LEU A 23 -6.20 -15.57 -3.52
C LEU A 23 -6.49 -16.93 -4.14
N HIS A 24 -5.88 -17.25 -5.29
CA HIS A 24 -6.04 -18.56 -5.91
C HIS A 24 -5.52 -19.70 -5.02
N LYS A 25 -4.40 -19.50 -4.32
CA LYS A 25 -3.89 -20.50 -3.35
C LYS A 25 -4.85 -20.70 -2.18
N ILE A 26 -5.43 -19.61 -1.66
CA ILE A 26 -6.43 -19.69 -0.61
C ILE A 26 -7.67 -20.43 -1.10
N ASP A 27 -8.17 -20.13 -2.30
CA ASP A 27 -9.36 -20.78 -2.86
C ASP A 27 -9.14 -22.29 -3.14
N LEU A 28 -7.89 -22.73 -3.32
CA LEU A 28 -7.53 -24.14 -3.43
C LEU A 28 -7.56 -24.87 -2.07
N GLU A 29 -7.25 -24.16 -0.98
CA GLU A 29 -7.27 -24.71 0.39
C GLU A 29 -8.68 -24.68 1.00
N GLU A 30 -9.40 -23.58 0.80
CA GLU A 30 -10.76 -23.34 1.29
C GLU A 30 -11.64 -22.85 0.12
N GLU A 31 -12.60 -23.66 -0.30
CA GLU A 31 -13.43 -23.38 -1.47
C GLU A 31 -14.21 -22.06 -1.30
N ASP A 32 -14.13 -21.18 -2.32
CA ASP A 32 -14.88 -19.92 -2.44
C ASP A 32 -14.58 -18.85 -1.35
N PHE A 33 -13.42 -18.91 -0.70
CA PHE A 33 -13.05 -17.99 0.39
C PHE A 33 -12.68 -16.58 -0.07
N SER A 34 -12.22 -16.37 -1.31
CA SER A 34 -11.78 -15.07 -1.81
C SER A 34 -12.90 -14.02 -1.94
N LYS A 35 -14.14 -14.44 -2.21
CA LYS A 35 -15.32 -13.56 -2.34
C LYS A 35 -15.69 -12.88 -1.01
N PRO A 36 -15.90 -13.61 0.11
CA PRO A 36 -16.26 -12.99 1.38
C PRO A 36 -15.12 -12.15 1.98
N MET A 37 -13.85 -12.37 1.60
CA MET A 37 -12.71 -11.60 2.10
C MET A 37 -12.84 -10.09 1.88
N LYS A 38 -13.56 -9.66 0.84
CA LYS A 38 -13.80 -8.23 0.53
C LYS A 38 -14.50 -7.49 1.66
N PHE A 39 -15.36 -8.19 2.41
CA PHE A 39 -16.23 -7.58 3.41
C PHE A 39 -15.76 -7.81 4.84
N VAL A 40 -14.57 -8.40 5.05
CA VAL A 40 -14.10 -8.82 6.38
C VAL A 40 -13.85 -7.63 7.29
N SER A 41 -13.23 -6.55 6.80
CA SER A 41 -13.00 -5.33 7.59
C SER A 41 -14.31 -4.71 8.08
N ASP A 42 -15.29 -4.52 7.20
CA ASP A 42 -16.59 -3.95 7.54
C ASP A 42 -17.40 -4.87 8.46
N ARG A 43 -17.37 -6.18 8.23
CA ARG A 43 -18.03 -7.17 9.09
C ARG A 43 -17.45 -7.15 10.50
N LEU A 44 -16.12 -7.10 10.63
CA LEU A 44 -15.47 -7.05 11.94
C LEU A 44 -15.81 -5.75 12.68
N ARG A 45 -15.77 -4.60 11.99
CA ARG A 45 -16.18 -3.31 12.57
C ARG A 45 -17.64 -3.33 13.02
N SER A 46 -18.53 -3.92 12.22
CA SER A 46 -19.94 -4.08 12.57
C SER A 46 -20.11 -4.94 13.82
N LEU A 47 -19.41 -6.09 13.88
CA LEU A 47 -19.44 -7.01 15.02
C LEU A 47 -18.96 -6.35 16.31
N LEU A 48 -17.83 -5.63 16.28
CA LEU A 48 -17.28 -4.94 17.46
C LEU A 48 -18.25 -3.89 18.00
N ARG A 49 -18.96 -3.19 17.11
CA ARG A 49 -20.01 -2.24 17.48
C ARG A 49 -21.21 -2.93 18.10
N THR A 50 -21.67 -4.03 17.52
CA THR A 50 -22.81 -4.80 18.05
C THR A 50 -22.53 -5.42 19.41
N LEU A 51 -21.28 -5.81 19.67
CA LEU A 51 -20.85 -6.36 20.96
C LEU A 51 -20.54 -5.29 22.02
N GLU A 52 -20.71 -4.00 21.69
CA GLU A 52 -20.48 -2.87 22.60
C GLU A 52 -19.08 -2.90 23.26
N VAL A 53 -18.06 -3.31 22.50
CA VAL A 53 -16.69 -3.39 23.00
C VAL A 53 -16.17 -2.00 23.32
N THR A 54 -15.76 -1.79 24.56
CA THR A 54 -15.26 -0.51 25.06
C THR A 54 -13.80 -0.24 24.66
N ASP A 55 -12.95 -1.29 24.68
CA ASP A 55 -11.55 -1.19 24.28
C ASP A 55 -11.31 -1.77 22.89
N VAL A 56 -11.30 -0.89 21.89
CA VAL A 56 -11.07 -1.25 20.48
C VAL A 56 -9.58 -1.46 20.19
N GLN A 57 -8.67 -0.94 21.04
CA GLN A 57 -7.24 -1.02 20.80
C GLN A 57 -6.72 -2.45 20.94
N ASP A 58 -7.30 -3.23 21.85
CA ASP A 58 -7.00 -4.66 22.03
C ASP A 58 -7.23 -5.48 20.75
N PHE A 59 -8.11 -5.01 19.86
CA PHE A 59 -8.44 -5.67 18.59
C PHE A 59 -7.67 -5.12 17.39
N SER A 60 -6.70 -4.21 17.61
CA SER A 60 -5.89 -3.63 16.54
C SER A 60 -5.18 -4.68 15.65
N PRO A 61 -4.57 -5.75 16.18
CA PRO A 61 -3.97 -6.79 15.35
C PRO A 61 -4.99 -7.54 14.48
N LEU A 62 -6.21 -7.74 14.99
CA LEU A 62 -7.28 -8.39 14.24
C LEU A 62 -7.83 -7.47 13.13
N MET A 63 -7.95 -6.18 13.44
CA MET A 63 -8.29 -5.15 12.46
C MET A 63 -7.26 -5.07 11.34
N LEU A 64 -5.96 -5.15 11.65
CA LEU A 64 -4.89 -5.18 10.66
C LEU A 64 -5.03 -6.36 9.69
N ILE A 65 -5.30 -7.57 10.21
CA ILE A 65 -5.51 -8.77 9.38
C ILE A 65 -6.78 -8.63 8.53
N ALA A 66 -7.85 -8.04 9.08
CA ALA A 66 -9.10 -7.82 8.37
C ALA A 66 -8.95 -6.80 7.23
N ASP A 67 -8.25 -5.69 7.49
CA ASP A 67 -7.94 -4.67 6.48
C ASP A 67 -7.04 -5.27 5.39
N PHE A 68 -6.03 -6.07 5.76
CA PHE A 68 -5.22 -6.83 4.80
C PHE A 68 -6.07 -7.73 3.89
N ALA A 69 -6.99 -8.51 4.47
CA ALA A 69 -7.87 -9.41 3.71
C ALA A 69 -8.75 -8.65 2.71
N THR A 70 -9.32 -7.52 3.14
CA THR A 70 -10.13 -6.65 2.28
C THR A 70 -9.28 -6.02 1.18
N LEU A 71 -8.06 -5.55 1.48
CA LEU A 71 -7.18 -4.94 0.47
C LEU A 71 -6.74 -5.94 -0.60
N VAL A 72 -6.27 -7.12 -0.21
CA VAL A 72 -5.81 -8.16 -1.14
C VAL A 72 -6.95 -8.64 -2.04
N SER A 73 -8.16 -8.80 -1.51
CA SER A 73 -9.33 -9.23 -2.28
C SER A 73 -9.90 -8.14 -3.18
N THR A 74 -9.72 -6.86 -2.84
CA THR A 74 -10.22 -5.71 -3.61
C THR A 74 -9.25 -5.28 -4.70
N PHE A 75 -7.98 -5.13 -4.37
CA PHE A 75 -6.96 -4.58 -5.26
C PHE A 75 -6.04 -5.67 -5.81
N GLN A 76 -6.43 -6.21 -6.96
CA GLN A 76 -5.67 -7.27 -7.64
C GLN A 76 -4.54 -6.75 -8.54
N LYS A 77 -4.60 -5.47 -8.94
CA LYS A 77 -3.63 -4.82 -9.84
C LYS A 77 -2.88 -3.73 -9.09
N GLY A 78 -1.59 -3.58 -9.37
CA GLY A 78 -0.75 -2.54 -8.76
C GLY A 78 -0.30 -2.85 -7.34
N PHE A 79 -0.61 -4.05 -6.81
CA PHE A 79 -0.19 -4.50 -5.49
C PHE A 79 0.69 -5.75 -5.60
N GLY A 80 1.60 -5.91 -4.63
CA GLY A 80 2.47 -7.07 -4.48
C GLY A 80 2.51 -7.52 -3.02
N ILE A 81 2.64 -8.82 -2.80
CA ILE A 81 2.83 -9.41 -1.49
C ILE A 81 4.28 -9.88 -1.40
N ILE A 82 4.96 -9.46 -0.34
CA ILE A 82 6.34 -9.79 -0.06
C ILE A 82 6.41 -10.45 1.31
N ILE A 83 7.06 -11.61 1.39
CA ILE A 83 7.31 -12.32 2.64
C ILE A 83 8.81 -12.46 2.79
N GLU A 84 9.35 -11.86 3.85
CA GLU A 84 10.78 -11.85 4.17
C GLU A 84 10.99 -12.59 5.48
N PRO A 85 11.74 -13.71 5.52
CA PRO A 85 11.88 -14.50 6.74
C PRO A 85 12.95 -13.97 7.72
N TYR A 86 13.86 -13.14 7.22
CA TYR A 86 14.99 -12.58 7.95
C TYR A 86 15.15 -11.10 7.59
N ASP A 87 15.49 -10.26 8.56
CA ASP A 87 15.94 -8.89 8.31
C ASP A 87 17.36 -8.92 7.68
N GLU A 88 17.58 -8.13 6.63
CA GLU A 88 18.90 -7.94 6.00
C GLU A 88 19.99 -7.57 7.00
N ARG A 89 19.62 -6.86 8.07
CA ARG A 89 20.56 -6.42 9.13
C ARG A 89 20.97 -7.53 10.08
N THR A 90 20.14 -8.56 10.24
CA THR A 90 20.36 -9.67 11.18
C THR A 90 19.93 -11.01 10.56
N PRO A 91 20.70 -11.54 9.58
CA PRO A 91 20.30 -12.71 8.80
C PRO A 91 20.27 -14.01 9.62
N THR A 92 20.86 -14.03 10.81
CA THR A 92 20.89 -15.21 11.69
C THR A 92 19.70 -15.30 12.64
N ILE A 93 18.92 -14.21 12.80
CA ILE A 93 17.79 -14.14 13.70
C ILE A 93 16.52 -14.17 12.85
N ARG A 94 15.66 -15.17 13.09
CA ARG A 94 14.39 -15.30 12.39
C ARG A 94 13.43 -14.18 12.82
N ASP A 95 13.03 -13.34 11.87
CA ASP A 95 12.07 -12.25 12.08
C ASP A 95 11.19 -12.12 10.83
N PRO A 96 10.13 -12.95 10.70
CA PRO A 96 9.39 -13.06 9.46
C PRO A 96 8.40 -11.89 9.30
N LEU A 97 8.57 -11.12 8.23
CA LEU A 97 7.73 -10.00 7.85
C LEU A 97 6.83 -10.38 6.68
N PHE A 98 5.54 -10.02 6.78
CA PHE A 98 4.57 -10.14 5.70
C PHE A 98 4.11 -8.74 5.30
N GLN A 99 4.45 -8.30 4.10
CA GLN A 99 4.18 -6.96 3.61
C GLN A 99 3.27 -6.98 2.39
N LEU A 100 2.21 -6.17 2.43
CA LEU A 100 1.41 -5.82 1.27
C LEU A 100 1.88 -4.46 0.74
N CYS A 101 2.49 -4.46 -0.44
CA CYS A 101 3.02 -3.28 -1.08
C CYS A 101 2.06 -2.75 -2.15
N CYS A 102 1.77 -1.45 -2.12
CA CYS A 102 1.13 -0.76 -3.22
C CYS A 102 2.21 -0.15 -4.12
N ASN A 103 2.30 -0.63 -5.35
CA ASN A 103 3.28 -0.19 -6.34
C ASN A 103 2.71 0.85 -7.31
N ASP A 104 1.38 1.08 -7.27
CA ASP A 104 0.68 2.01 -8.14
C ASP A 104 0.03 3.16 -7.35
N ALA A 105 0.71 4.29 -7.31
CA ALA A 105 0.25 5.50 -6.62
C ALA A 105 -1.02 6.10 -7.26
N SER A 106 -1.32 5.79 -8.53
CA SER A 106 -2.49 6.33 -9.22
C SER A 106 -3.81 5.87 -8.58
N ILE A 107 -3.82 4.67 -7.98
CA ILE A 107 -5.01 4.08 -7.35
C ILE A 107 -5.52 4.97 -6.21
N ALA A 108 -4.62 5.53 -5.41
CA ALA A 108 -4.99 6.35 -4.25
C ALA A 108 -5.53 7.73 -4.65
N ILE A 109 -4.96 8.33 -5.69
CA ILE A 109 -5.31 9.70 -6.10
C ILE A 109 -6.48 9.74 -7.10
N LYS A 110 -6.76 8.64 -7.79
CA LYS A 110 -7.83 8.54 -8.80
C LYS A 110 -9.19 9.11 -8.35
N PRO A 111 -9.72 8.81 -7.16
CA PRO A 111 -10.99 9.38 -6.72
C PRO A 111 -10.98 10.90 -6.56
N VAL A 112 -9.81 11.50 -6.28
CA VAL A 112 -9.66 12.96 -6.18
C VAL A 112 -9.83 13.59 -7.56
N PHE A 113 -9.19 13.03 -8.58
CA PHE A 113 -9.31 13.52 -9.96
C PHE A 113 -10.70 13.29 -10.55
N GLU A 114 -11.40 12.22 -10.16
CA GLU A 114 -12.78 11.97 -10.61
C GLU A 114 -13.81 12.86 -9.91
N ARG A 115 -13.56 13.23 -8.64
CA ARG A 115 -14.50 14.02 -7.84
C ARG A 115 -14.41 15.52 -8.08
N PHE A 116 -13.22 16.05 -8.34
CA PHE A 116 -12.99 17.48 -8.45
C PHE A 116 -12.68 17.88 -9.88
N GLN A 117 -13.33 18.95 -10.36
CA GLN A 117 -13.17 19.44 -11.74
C GLN A 117 -11.74 19.95 -12.02
N SER A 118 -11.08 20.56 -11.03
CA SER A 118 -9.73 21.09 -11.17
C SER A 118 -8.93 20.79 -9.92
N VAL A 119 -7.78 20.14 -10.11
CA VAL A 119 -6.82 19.80 -9.05
C VAL A 119 -5.48 20.41 -9.44
N VAL A 120 -4.94 21.28 -8.57
CA VAL A 120 -3.67 21.95 -8.78
C VAL A 120 -2.65 21.39 -7.80
N ILE A 121 -1.57 20.82 -8.32
CA ILE A 121 -0.44 20.33 -7.52
C ILE A 121 0.67 21.38 -7.58
N THR A 122 1.03 21.95 -6.44
CA THR A 122 2.14 22.90 -6.32
C THR A 122 3.18 22.37 -5.36
N SER A 123 4.45 22.46 -5.73
CA SER A 123 5.57 22.28 -4.80
C SER A 123 6.81 22.98 -5.35
N GLY A 124 7.64 23.47 -4.44
CA GLY A 124 8.88 24.18 -4.78
C GLY A 124 10.04 23.26 -5.20
N THR A 125 9.87 21.95 -5.12
CA THR A 125 10.93 20.96 -5.37
C THR A 125 10.50 19.84 -6.32
N LEU A 126 9.39 19.98 -7.04
CA LEU A 126 8.97 18.98 -8.02
C LEU A 126 9.94 18.95 -9.19
N SER A 127 10.75 17.90 -9.26
CA SER A 127 11.68 17.66 -10.36
C SER A 127 11.95 16.17 -10.51
N PRO A 128 11.92 15.60 -11.74
CA PRO A 128 11.41 16.20 -12.97
C PRO A 128 9.87 16.16 -13.04
N LEU A 129 9.25 17.22 -13.56
CA LEU A 129 7.78 17.33 -13.63
C LEU A 129 7.11 16.23 -14.49
N ASP A 130 7.82 15.70 -15.49
CA ASP A 130 7.29 14.65 -16.36
C ASP A 130 7.16 13.28 -15.68
N MET A 131 7.92 13.03 -14.61
CA MET A 131 7.78 11.80 -13.82
C MET A 131 6.41 11.75 -13.14
N TYR A 132 5.96 12.86 -12.55
CA TYR A 132 4.70 12.90 -11.81
C TYR A 132 3.48 12.64 -12.69
N LYS A 133 3.52 13.04 -13.97
CA LYS A 133 2.49 12.70 -14.96
C LYS A 133 2.33 11.18 -15.10
N LYS A 134 3.46 10.48 -15.21
CA LYS A 134 3.51 9.01 -15.40
C LYS A 134 3.12 8.27 -14.13
N VAL A 135 3.66 8.67 -12.98
CA VAL A 135 3.42 8.01 -11.68
C VAL A 135 1.96 8.14 -11.24
N LEU A 136 1.36 9.31 -11.45
CA LEU A 136 -0.04 9.55 -11.07
C LEU A 136 -1.04 9.13 -12.17
N ALA A 137 -0.55 8.72 -13.34
CA ALA A 137 -1.35 8.37 -14.51
C ALA A 137 -2.36 9.48 -14.91
N VAL A 138 -1.90 10.73 -14.96
CA VAL A 138 -2.73 11.90 -15.32
C VAL A 138 -2.08 12.73 -16.42
N GLU A 139 -2.93 13.30 -17.28
CA GLU A 139 -2.57 14.28 -18.30
C GLU A 139 -2.93 15.70 -17.81
N PRO A 140 -1.99 16.43 -17.16
CA PRO A 140 -2.24 17.81 -16.74
C PRO A 140 -2.29 18.76 -17.94
N VAL A 141 -3.24 19.70 -17.92
CA VAL A 141 -3.38 20.74 -18.95
C VAL A 141 -2.20 21.71 -18.95
N VAL A 142 -1.70 22.06 -17.75
CA VAL A 142 -0.61 23.01 -17.56
C VAL A 142 0.46 22.38 -16.68
N VAL A 143 1.70 22.42 -17.16
CA VAL A 143 2.89 22.05 -16.38
C VAL A 143 3.91 23.15 -16.55
N GLN A 144 4.19 23.84 -15.45
CA GLN A 144 5.09 25.00 -15.44
C GLN A 144 6.05 24.89 -14.26
N SER A 145 7.32 25.19 -14.54
CA SER A 145 8.34 25.40 -13.53
C SER A 145 8.67 26.89 -13.53
N PHE A 146 8.50 27.53 -12.39
CA PHE A 146 8.89 28.93 -12.21
C PHE A 146 10.28 28.99 -11.60
N GLN A 147 11.22 29.62 -12.30
CA GLN A 147 12.53 29.89 -11.73
C GLN A 147 12.42 31.00 -10.70
N MET A 148 13.08 30.84 -9.55
CA MET A 148 13.22 31.93 -8.59
C MET A 148 14.10 33.02 -9.18
N SER A 149 13.62 34.26 -9.13
CA SER A 149 14.40 35.45 -9.47
C SER A 149 14.80 36.17 -8.18
N PHE A 150 16.11 36.27 -7.93
CA PHE A 150 16.66 37.06 -6.83
C PHE A 150 17.52 38.19 -7.37
N ALA A 151 17.55 39.34 -6.69
CA ALA A 151 18.42 40.46 -7.03
C ALA A 151 19.91 40.18 -6.73
N ARG A 152 20.20 39.10 -5.98
CA ARG A 152 21.55 38.65 -5.57
C ARG A 152 21.56 37.12 -5.51
N ASP A 153 22.73 36.51 -5.67
CA ASP A 153 22.88 35.06 -5.51
C ASP A 153 22.78 34.64 -4.03
N VAL A 154 21.59 34.20 -3.62
CA VAL A 154 21.30 33.79 -2.23
C VAL A 154 21.63 32.32 -1.96
N ILE A 155 21.66 31.47 -3.00
CA ILE A 155 21.82 30.02 -2.86
C ILE A 155 23.04 29.56 -3.66
N ARG A 156 24.00 28.92 -2.98
CA ARG A 156 25.23 28.39 -3.59
C ARG A 156 25.35 26.88 -3.31
N PRO A 157 24.75 26.02 -4.16
CA PRO A 157 24.94 24.58 -4.03
C PRO A 157 26.39 24.24 -4.37
N LEU A 158 27.07 23.49 -3.50
CA LEU A 158 28.42 22.99 -3.71
C LEU A 158 28.35 21.45 -3.78
N VAL A 159 28.83 20.88 -4.88
CA VAL A 159 29.05 19.43 -4.99
C VAL A 159 30.54 19.21 -4.74
N ILE A 160 30.87 18.64 -3.59
CA ILE A 160 32.23 18.17 -3.31
C ILE A 160 32.29 16.73 -3.80
N THR A 161 33.04 16.50 -4.87
CA THR A 161 33.35 15.16 -5.41
C THR A 161 34.58 14.60 -4.75
#